data_AF-A0A8R1IWS1-F1
#
_entry.id   AF-A0A8R1IWS1-F1
#
_cell.length_a   1.000
_cell.length_b   1.000
_cell.length_c   1.000
_cell.angle_alpha   90.00
_cell.angle_beta   90.00
_cell.angle_gamma   90.00
#
_symmetry.space_group_name_H-M   'P 1'
#
loop_
_entity.id
_entity.type
_entity.pdbx_description
1 polymer ?
#
loop_
_entity_poly.entity_id
_entity_poly.type
_entity_poly.pdbx_seq_one_letter_code
_entity_poly.pdbx_strand_id
1 'polypeptide(L)'
;MQRLWHDPGVRECYRRSNEYQIDDSAKYFLDNLPRLSSPNYVPSEQDLLRTRIKTTGITEVLFELKGLTFRVIDVGGQRSERKKWIHCFDNVNAIIFISSLSEYDQTLREDNCTDLFAEKSLRSPLTVCFPEYKGQQNQTECINYI
;
A
#
# COMPACT_ATOMS: atom_id res chain seq x y z
N MET A 1 10.12 -24.96 6.24
CA MET A 1 9.48 -23.66 6.57
C MET A 1 8.98 -23.59 8.00
N GLN A 2 8.04 -24.42 8.45
CA GLN A 2 7.49 -24.32 9.81
C GLN A 2 8.57 -24.40 10.91
N ARG A 3 9.50 -25.35 10.80
CA ARG A 3 10.66 -25.44 11.72
C ARG A 3 11.50 -24.16 11.75
N LEU A 4 11.73 -23.54 10.59
CA LEU A 4 12.50 -22.30 10.46
C LEU A 4 11.76 -21.12 11.10
N TRP A 5 10.43 -21.07 10.95
CA TRP A 5 9.65 -20.00 11.58
C TRP A 5 9.63 -20.06 13.11
N HIS A 6 9.82 -21.25 13.69
CA HIS A 6 9.93 -21.43 15.13
C HIS A 6 11.38 -21.31 15.65
N ASP A 7 12.35 -21.07 14.76
CA ASP A 7 13.74 -20.86 15.17
C ASP A 7 13.88 -19.53 15.93
N PRO A 8 14.53 -19.51 17.11
CA PRO A 8 14.70 -18.28 17.89
C PRO A 8 15.43 -17.17 17.13
N GLY A 9 16.42 -17.50 16.30
CA GLY A 9 17.16 -16.53 15.50
C GLY A 9 16.27 -15.89 14.44
N VAL A 10 15.46 -16.67 13.74
CA VAL A 10 14.48 -16.16 12.77
C VAL A 10 13.43 -15.27 13.45
N ARG A 11 12.97 -15.65 14.63
CA ARG A 11 12.02 -14.84 15.41
C ARG A 11 12.61 -13.50 15.85
N GLU A 12 13.88 -13.46 16.23
CA GLU A 12 14.57 -12.21 16.56
C GLU A 12 14.80 -11.33 15.32
N CYS A 13 15.19 -11.92 14.18
CA CYS A 13 15.26 -11.18 12.91
C CYS A 13 13.90 -10.57 12.53
N TYR A 14 12.81 -11.32 12.71
CA TYR A 14 11.47 -10.81 12.45
C TYR A 14 11.06 -9.68 13.41
N ARG A 15 11.53 -9.68 14.67
CA ARG A 15 11.28 -8.57 15.61
C ARG A 15 11.89 -7.24 15.13
N ARG A 16 12.90 -7.33 14.27
CA ARG A 16 13.60 -6.21 13.59
C ARG A 16 13.17 -6.09 12.13
N SER A 17 11.95 -6.55 11.79
CA SER A 17 11.49 -6.61 10.40
C SER A 17 11.44 -5.24 9.72
N ASN A 18 11.32 -4.14 10.48
CA ASN A 18 11.38 -2.77 9.97
C ASN A 18 12.73 -2.42 9.32
N GLU A 19 13.81 -3.10 9.72
CA GLU A 19 15.13 -2.93 9.11
C GLU A 19 15.27 -3.65 7.75
N TYR A 20 14.25 -4.42 7.36
CA TYR A 20 14.27 -5.26 6.17
C TYR A 20 12.99 -5.07 5.34
N GLN A 21 13.05 -5.50 4.08
CA GLN A 21 11.91 -5.43 3.18
C GLN A 21 11.05 -6.70 3.31
N ILE A 22 10.41 -6.88 4.48
CA ILE A 22 9.51 -8.01 4.77
C ILE A 22 8.06 -7.57 4.60
N ASP A 23 7.25 -8.38 3.93
CA ASP A 23 5.81 -8.09 3.78
C ASP A 23 5.09 -8.13 5.14
N ASP A 24 4.19 -7.16 5.38
CA ASP A 24 3.39 -7.07 6.62
C ASP A 24 2.59 -8.34 6.92
N SER A 25 2.16 -9.04 5.88
CA SER A 25 1.42 -10.30 5.98
C SER A 25 2.31 -11.54 6.22
N ALA A 26 3.63 -11.39 6.27
CA ALA A 26 4.56 -12.53 6.41
C ALA A 26 4.23 -13.38 7.65
N LYS A 27 4.03 -12.75 8.81
CA LYS A 27 3.65 -13.47 10.04
C LYS A 27 2.34 -14.21 9.90
N TYR A 28 1.32 -13.61 9.27
CA TYR A 28 0.02 -14.25 9.05
C TYR A 28 0.20 -15.55 8.27
N PHE A 29 0.93 -15.53 7.16
CA PHE A 29 1.16 -16.73 6.35
C PHE A 29 2.06 -17.74 7.05
N LEU A 30 3.11 -17.29 7.74
CA LEU A 30 4.05 -18.17 8.43
C LEU A 30 3.42 -18.88 9.64
N ASP A 31 2.54 -18.21 10.39
CA ASP A 31 1.77 -18.80 11.48
C ASP A 31 0.72 -19.81 10.97
N ASN A 32 0.19 -19.59 9.76
CA ASN A 32 -0.85 -20.44 9.15
C ASN A 32 -0.29 -21.52 8.21
N LEU A 33 1.04 -21.73 8.18
CA LEU A 33 1.69 -22.67 7.27
C LEU A 33 1.01 -24.05 7.19
N PRO A 34 0.61 -24.72 8.29
CA PRO A 34 -0.02 -26.04 8.21
C PRO A 34 -1.32 -26.06 7.40
N ARG A 35 -2.13 -25.00 7.53
CA ARG A 35 -3.38 -24.84 6.78
C ARG A 35 -3.09 -24.54 5.31
N LEU A 36 -2.14 -23.63 5.06
CA LEU A 36 -1.78 -23.17 3.72
C LEU A 36 -1.03 -24.24 2.89
N SER A 37 -0.29 -25.14 3.55
CA SER A 37 0.42 -26.24 2.89
C SER A 37 -0.42 -27.51 2.74
N SER A 38 -1.69 -27.48 3.11
CA SER A 38 -2.59 -28.63 2.96
C SER A 38 -2.84 -28.93 1.48
N PRO A 39 -2.84 -30.21 1.05
CA PRO A 39 -3.20 -30.59 -0.33
C PRO A 39 -4.60 -30.14 -0.76
N ASN A 40 -5.51 -29.97 0.21
CA ASN A 40 -6.90 -29.57 -0.02
C ASN A 40 -7.13 -28.10 0.38
N TYR A 41 -6.08 -27.27 0.36
CA TYR A 41 -6.19 -25.87 0.73
C TYR A 41 -7.13 -25.12 -0.22
N VAL A 42 -8.09 -24.41 0.37
CA VAL A 42 -8.93 -23.42 -0.30
C VAL A 42 -8.68 -22.07 0.37
N PRO A 43 -8.31 -21.01 -0.39
CA PRO A 43 -8.09 -19.69 0.17
C PRO A 43 -9.33 -19.15 0.87
N SER A 44 -9.13 -18.62 2.07
CA SER A 44 -10.14 -17.81 2.75
C SER A 44 -10.13 -16.37 2.23
N GLU A 45 -11.20 -15.62 2.49
CA GLU A 45 -11.22 -14.17 2.22
C GLU A 45 -10.07 -13.45 2.94
N GLN A 46 -9.68 -13.90 4.13
CA GLN A 46 -8.57 -13.33 4.88
C GLN A 46 -7.22 -13.58 4.20
N ASP A 47 -7.03 -14.74 3.56
CA ASP A 47 -5.85 -15.05 2.75
C ASP A 47 -5.79 -14.14 1.52
N LEU A 48 -6.94 -13.93 0.87
CA LEU A 48 -7.06 -13.05 -0.28
C LEU A 48 -6.70 -11.61 0.09
N LEU A 49 -7.29 -11.06 1.17
CA LEU A 49 -7.04 -9.70 1.64
C LEU A 49 -5.59 -9.49 2.10
N ARG A 50 -4.92 -10.53 2.61
CA ARG A 50 -3.52 -10.45 3.07
C ARG A 50 -2.52 -10.69 1.95
N THR A 51 -2.95 -11.21 0.80
CA THR A 51 -2.08 -11.48 -0.33
C THR A 51 -1.71 -10.16 -1.01
N ARG A 52 -0.42 -9.86 -1.06
CA ARG A 52 0.07 -8.68 -1.76
C ARG A 52 0.12 -8.94 -3.26
N ILE A 53 -0.89 -8.45 -3.98
CA ILE A 53 -0.86 -8.38 -5.43
C ILE A 53 -0.54 -6.94 -5.81
N LYS A 54 0.50 -6.76 -6.62
CA LYS A 54 0.84 -5.43 -7.13
C LYS A 54 -0.27 -4.96 -8.06
N THR A 55 -0.96 -3.87 -7.72
CA THR A 55 -1.84 -3.19 -8.67
C THR A 55 -1.00 -2.66 -9.83
N THR A 56 -1.34 -3.11 -11.04
CA THR A 56 -0.75 -2.66 -12.30
C THR A 56 -1.84 -2.14 -13.20
N GLY A 57 -1.61 -0.99 -13.84
CA GLY A 57 -2.62 -0.36 -14.70
C GLY A 57 -3.69 0.38 -13.90
N ILE A 58 -4.84 0.53 -14.54
CA ILE A 58 -6.01 1.26 -14.05
C ILE A 58 -7.15 0.24 -13.98
N THR A 59 -7.76 0.09 -12.81
CA THR A 59 -8.94 -0.76 -12.63
C THR A 59 -10.14 0.11 -12.31
N GLU A 60 -11.28 -0.19 -12.92
CA GLU A 60 -12.52 0.52 -12.70
C GLU A 60 -13.56 -0.42 -12.09
N VAL A 61 -14.23 0.04 -11.03
CA VAL A 61 -15.33 -0.66 -10.39
C VAL A 61 -16.53 0.28 -10.35
N LEU A 62 -17.66 -0.20 -10.86
CA LEU A 62 -18.95 0.48 -10.73
C LEU A 62 -19.81 -0.26 -9.72
N PHE A 63 -20.39 0.46 -8.77
CA PHE A 63 -21.34 -0.11 -7.82
C PHE A 63 -22.41 0.92 -7.44
N GLU A 64 -23.56 0.43 -6.99
CA GLU A 64 -24.64 1.27 -6.48
C GLU A 64 -24.64 1.29 -4.96
N LEU A 65 -24.81 2.48 -4.38
CA LEU A 65 -24.95 2.65 -2.94
C LEU A 65 -25.99 3.73 -2.67
N LYS A 66 -27.07 3.36 -1.96
CA LYS A 66 -28.17 4.28 -1.59
C LYS A 66 -28.79 5.02 -2.80
N GLY A 67 -28.90 4.34 -3.94
CA GLY A 67 -29.47 4.91 -5.17
C GLY A 67 -28.51 5.82 -5.95
N LEU A 68 -27.24 5.90 -5.55
CA LEU A 68 -26.19 6.58 -6.29
C LEU A 68 -25.26 5.56 -6.94
N THR A 69 -24.91 5.78 -8.20
CA THR A 69 -23.89 4.98 -8.90
C THR A 69 -22.52 5.58 -8.63
N PHE A 70 -21.64 4.80 -8.01
CA PHE A 70 -20.25 5.14 -7.77
C PHE A 70 -19.37 4.50 -8.83
N ARG A 71 -18.46 5.30 -9.39
CA ARG A 71 -17.37 4.85 -10.26
C ARG A 71 -16.06 5.04 -9.50
N VAL A 72 -15.46 3.95 -9.05
CA VAL A 72 -14.18 3.96 -8.35
C VAL A 72 -13.08 3.53 -9.30
N ILE A 73 -12.07 4.37 -9.43
CA ILE A 73 -10.89 4.11 -10.25
C ILE A 73 -9.72 3.84 -9.31
N ASP A 74 -9.23 2.60 -9.31
CA ASP A 74 -8.02 2.21 -8.59
C ASP A 74 -6.82 2.28 -9.54
N VAL A 75 -5.82 3.05 -9.12
CA VAL A 75 -4.58 3.31 -9.87
C VAL A 75 -3.40 2.85 -9.05
N GLY A 76 -2.49 2.10 -9.69
CA GLY A 76 -1.28 1.65 -9.02
C GLY A 76 -0.46 2.82 -8.43
N GLY A 77 -0.07 2.70 -7.16
CA GLY A 77 0.73 3.71 -6.45
C GLY A 77 2.25 3.61 -6.64
N GLN A 78 2.72 2.55 -7.30
CA GLN A 78 4.15 2.35 -7.61
C GLN A 78 4.65 3.45 -8.56
N ARG A 79 5.91 3.87 -8.40
CA ARG A 79 6.51 4.96 -9.20
C ARG A 79 6.37 4.77 -10.71
N SER A 80 6.47 3.54 -11.21
CA SER A 80 6.26 3.22 -12.63
C SER A 80 4.83 3.48 -13.11
N GLU A 81 3.86 3.36 -12.21
CA GLU A 81 2.42 3.48 -12.50
C GLU A 81 1.93 4.93 -12.35
N ARG A 82 2.62 5.78 -11.56
CA ARG A 82 2.22 7.19 -11.30
C ARG A 82 2.04 8.02 -12.58
N LYS A 83 2.76 7.71 -13.67
CA LYS A 83 2.58 8.38 -14.97
C LYS A 83 1.19 8.19 -15.57
N LYS A 84 0.46 7.12 -15.19
CA LYS A 84 -0.88 6.80 -15.70
C LYS A 84 -1.99 7.59 -15.02
N TRP A 85 -1.70 8.20 -13.87
CA TRP A 85 -2.70 8.89 -13.06
C TRP A 85 -3.39 10.03 -13.81
N ILE A 86 -2.65 10.75 -14.68
CA ILE A 86 -3.18 11.85 -15.47
C ILE A 86 -4.37 11.44 -16.37
N HIS A 87 -4.47 10.16 -16.75
CA HIS A 87 -5.58 9.64 -17.55
C HIS A 87 -6.85 9.39 -16.74
N CYS A 88 -6.79 9.44 -15.40
CA CYS A 88 -7.89 9.12 -14.50
C CYS A 88 -8.48 10.35 -13.80
N PHE A 89 -7.83 11.51 -13.90
CA PHE A 89 -8.21 12.72 -13.17
C PHE A 89 -9.24 13.59 -13.90
N ASP A 90 -9.75 13.17 -15.06
CA ASP A 90 -10.79 13.93 -15.76
C ASP A 90 -12.16 13.69 -15.10
N ASN A 91 -12.80 14.77 -14.63
CA ASN A 91 -14.12 14.77 -13.99
C ASN A 91 -14.26 13.88 -12.73
N VAL A 92 -13.23 13.80 -11.89
CA VAL A 92 -13.33 13.14 -10.58
C VAL A 92 -14.09 14.01 -9.57
N ASN A 93 -15.04 13.42 -8.84
CA ASN A 93 -15.77 14.14 -7.78
C ASN A 93 -15.01 14.21 -6.45
N ALA A 94 -14.15 13.23 -6.18
CA ALA A 94 -13.38 13.12 -4.96
C ALA A 94 -12.12 12.28 -5.19
N ILE A 95 -11.09 12.53 -4.37
CA ILE A 95 -9.85 11.77 -4.36
C ILE A 95 -9.68 11.16 -2.96
N ILE A 96 -9.45 9.86 -2.90
CA ILE A 96 -9.11 9.16 -1.65
C ILE A 96 -7.62 8.85 -1.68
N PHE A 97 -6.85 9.58 -0.87
CA PHE A 97 -5.42 9.36 -0.71
C PHE A 97 -5.15 8.41 0.46
N ILE A 98 -4.43 7.31 0.21
CA ILE A 98 -4.10 6.31 1.22
C ILE A 98 -2.59 6.25 1.39
N SER A 99 -2.13 6.43 2.64
CA SER A 99 -0.73 6.25 3.02
C SER A 99 -0.64 5.34 4.24
N SER A 100 0.38 4.49 4.30
CA SER A 100 0.63 3.64 5.44
C SER A 100 1.40 4.39 6.51
N LEU A 101 0.88 4.43 7.74
CA LEU A 101 1.55 5.05 8.88
C LEU A 101 2.63 4.13 9.48
N SER A 102 2.54 2.81 9.29
CA SER A 102 3.50 1.85 9.84
C SER A 102 4.82 1.79 9.07
N GLU A 103 4.96 2.57 8.01
CA GLU A 103 6.15 2.64 7.16
C GLU A 103 7.09 3.80 7.56
N TYR A 104 6.82 4.48 8.68
CA TYR A 104 7.58 5.66 9.13
C TYR A 104 9.05 5.35 9.47
N ASP A 105 9.38 4.10 9.77
CA ASP A 105 10.73 3.65 10.09
C ASP A 105 11.29 2.67 9.05
N GLN A 106 10.67 2.64 7.86
CA GLN A 106 11.10 1.81 6.74
C GLN A 106 11.80 2.64 5.66
N THR A 107 12.71 2.01 4.94
CA THR A 107 13.40 2.63 3.81
C THR A 107 12.80 2.20 2.47
N LEU A 108 13.03 3.00 1.42
CA LEU A 108 12.68 2.63 0.05
C LEU A 108 13.39 1.34 -0.34
N ARG A 109 12.65 0.44 -0.99
CA ARG A 109 13.20 -0.84 -1.48
C ARG A 109 14.29 -0.63 -2.54
N GLU A 110 14.26 0.48 -3.27
CA GLU A 110 15.18 0.77 -4.38
C GLU A 110 16.58 1.19 -3.92
N ASP A 111 16.70 1.88 -2.79
CA ASP A 111 17.98 2.44 -2.32
C ASP A 111 18.33 2.09 -0.87
N ASN A 112 17.40 1.53 -0.09
CA ASN A 112 17.51 1.16 1.32
C ASN A 112 18.02 2.27 2.26
N CYS A 113 17.97 3.53 1.81
CA CYS A 113 18.52 4.68 2.55
C CYS A 113 17.48 5.79 2.71
N THR A 114 16.58 5.96 1.74
CA THR A 114 15.56 7.00 1.78
C THR A 114 14.39 6.55 2.65
N ASP A 115 13.96 7.39 3.59
CA ASP A 115 12.76 7.17 4.39
C ASP A 115 11.50 7.05 3.51
N LEU A 116 10.79 5.93 3.63
CA LEU A 116 9.66 5.57 2.77
C LEU A 116 8.45 6.49 3.00
N PHE A 117 8.16 6.81 4.26
CA PHE A 117 7.05 7.67 4.62
C PHE A 117 7.25 9.12 4.19
N ALA A 118 8.46 9.67 4.42
CA ALA A 118 8.86 10.98 3.95
C ALA A 118 8.78 11.07 2.42
N GLU A 119 9.20 10.04 1.68
CA GLU A 119 9.05 10.03 0.21
C GLU A 119 7.59 10.13 -0.21
N LYS A 120 6.71 9.32 0.38
CA LYS A 120 5.28 9.32 0.05
C LYS A 120 4.61 10.64 0.39
N SER A 121 5.00 11.25 1.51
CA SER A 121 4.47 12.54 1.94
C SER A 121 4.89 13.71 1.04
N LEU A 122 6.08 13.67 0.43
CA LEU A 122 6.58 14.76 -0.44
C LEU A 122 6.22 14.59 -1.93
N ARG A 123 5.92 13.37 -2.40
CA ARG A 123 5.83 13.06 -3.84
C ARG A 123 4.44 12.82 -4.41
N SER A 124 3.36 12.96 -3.63
CA SER A 124 2.03 13.17 -4.21
C SER A 124 1.78 14.67 -4.18
N PRO A 125 2.13 15.42 -5.23
CA PRO A 125 2.03 16.86 -5.17
C PRO A 125 0.55 17.17 -5.04
N LEU A 126 0.16 17.81 -3.94
CA LEU A 126 -1.22 18.27 -3.78
C LEU A 126 -1.66 19.09 -4.98
N THR A 127 -0.76 19.79 -5.66
CA THR A 127 -1.04 20.53 -6.91
C THR A 127 -1.49 19.67 -8.10
N VAL A 128 -1.18 18.37 -8.11
CA VAL A 128 -1.66 17.43 -9.15
C VAL A 128 -3.10 17.01 -8.88
N CYS A 129 -3.46 16.84 -7.61
CA CYS A 129 -4.79 16.40 -7.18
C CYS A 129 -5.76 17.58 -6.93
N PHE A 130 -5.20 18.72 -6.53
CA PHE A 130 -5.85 19.97 -6.15
C PHE A 130 -5.09 21.12 -6.84
N PRO A 131 -5.39 21.43 -8.11
CA PRO A 131 -4.74 22.51 -8.87
C PRO A 131 -4.79 23.89 -8.17
N GLU A 132 -5.76 24.07 -7.29
CA GLU A 132 -5.96 25.24 -6.44
C GLU A 132 -5.01 25.30 -5.23
N TYR A 133 -4.36 24.21 -4.85
CA TYR A 133 -3.40 24.19 -3.75
C TYR A 133 -2.21 25.11 -4.03
N LYS A 134 -1.99 26.09 -3.15
CA LYS A 134 -0.87 27.05 -3.22
C LYS A 134 0.18 26.87 -2.12
N GLY A 135 -0.03 25.90 -1.22
CA GLY A 135 0.89 25.63 -0.11
C GLY A 135 2.20 24.99 -0.56
N GLN A 136 3.16 24.97 0.34
CA GLN A 136 4.44 24.32 0.13
C GLN A 136 4.27 22.80 0.12
N GLN A 137 5.01 22.12 -0.76
CA GLN A 137 5.07 20.65 -0.79
C GLN A 137 5.94 20.10 0.36
N ASN A 138 5.56 20.42 1.59
CA ASN A 138 6.17 19.93 2.82
C ASN A 138 5.11 19.19 3.64
N GLN A 139 5.53 18.25 4.47
CA GLN A 139 4.63 17.36 5.22
C GLN A 139 3.60 18.13 6.04
N THR A 140 4.01 19.19 6.74
CA THR A 140 3.13 19.97 7.63
C THR A 140 2.03 20.68 6.87
N GLU A 141 2.35 21.39 5.79
CA GLU A 141 1.35 22.10 4.99
C GLU A 141 0.51 21.16 4.14
N CYS A 142 1.06 20.02 3.70
CA CYS A 142 0.28 19.04 2.98
C CYS A 142 -0.77 18.37 3.88
N ILE A 143 -0.41 18.02 5.12
CA ILE A 143 -1.33 17.43 6.09
C ILE A 143 -2.40 18.42 6.53
N ASN A 144 -2.06 19.70 6.71
CA ASN A 144 -3.03 20.71 7.16
C ASN A 144 -4.07 21.10 6.08
N TYR A 145 -3.82 20.78 4.81
CA TYR A 145 -4.71 21.12 3.70
C TYR A 145 -5.69 20.00 3.34
N ILE A 146 -5.29 18.74 3.53
CA ILE A 146 -6.16 17.56 3.39
C ILE A 146 -7.15 17.52 4.56
#